data_AF-A0A956HZK3-F1
#
_entry.id   AF-A0A956HZK3-F1
#
_cell.length_a   1.000
_cell.length_b   1.000
_cell.length_c   1.000
_cell.angle_alpha   90.00
_cell.angle_beta   90.00
_cell.angle_gamma   90.00
#
_symmetry.space_group_name_H-M   'P 1'
#
loop_
_entity.id
_entity.type
_entity.pdbx_description
1 polymer ?
#
loop_
_entity_poly.entity_id
_entity_poly.type
_entity_poly.pdbx_seq_one_letter_code
_entity_poly.pdbx_strand_id
1 'polypeptide(L)'
;MLVIGAAVVAVPLLRAVPTESRIRYGLGPDHADVHDVRLVYALEGDDVQHATFHWPEGAPKTFDHVVSLSRGRYTLRAELRDATGDHAIDRTLELPAEGTVHVDLFDMAYAAVLPSQSRRDGVPHPGEAQP
;
A
#
# COMPACT_ATOMS: atom_id res chain seq x y z
N MET A 1 -6.30 -13.18 10.84
CA MET A 1 -5.79 -12.37 11.98
C MET A 1 -4.67 -11.46 11.50
N LEU A 2 -4.71 -10.15 11.79
CA LEU A 2 -3.64 -9.20 11.40
C LEU A 2 -2.50 -9.22 12.42
N VAL A 3 -1.26 -9.31 11.95
CA VAL A 3 -0.05 -9.15 12.76
C VAL A 3 0.70 -7.89 12.32
N ILE A 4 1.06 -7.04 13.28
CA ILE A 4 1.80 -5.78 13.02
C ILE A 4 3.14 -5.84 13.75
N GLY A 5 4.23 -5.63 13.02
CA GLY A 5 5.56 -5.44 13.58
C GLY A 5 6.09 -4.07 13.19
N ALA A 6 6.42 -3.21 14.16
CA ALA A 6 7.04 -1.91 13.90
C ALA A 6 8.41 -1.85 14.57
N ALA A 7 9.42 -1.36 13.85
CA ALA A 7 10.73 -1.08 14.42
C ALA A 7 11.24 0.29 13.97
N VAL A 8 11.82 1.01 14.93
CA VAL A 8 12.35 2.36 14.75
C VAL A 8 13.88 2.27 14.72
N VAL A 9 14.51 2.84 13.70
CA VAL A 9 15.96 2.97 13.68
C VAL A 9 16.30 4.21 14.49
N ALA A 10 16.99 4.02 15.62
CA ALA A 10 17.40 5.12 16.49
C ALA A 10 18.54 5.93 15.83
N VAL A 11 18.19 6.80 14.87
CA VAL A 11 19.10 7.81 14.37
C VAL A 11 19.19 8.92 15.43
N PRO A 12 20.40 9.35 15.84
CA PRO A 12 20.57 10.47 16.78
C PRO A 12 20.17 11.79 16.10
N LEU A 13 18.86 12.02 15.93
CA LEU A 13 18.28 13.24 15.38
C LEU A 13 18.29 14.32 16.46
N LEU A 14 19.22 15.25 16.32
CA LEU A 14 19.29 16.48 17.11
C LEU A 14 17.94 17.24 17.03
N ARG A 15 17.25 17.37 18.17
CA ARG A 15 16.15 18.34 18.44
C ARG A 15 14.82 18.24 17.65
N ALA A 16 14.60 17.24 16.80
CA ALA A 16 13.32 17.11 16.13
C ALA A 16 12.25 16.53 17.08
N VAL A 17 11.16 17.26 17.33
CA VAL A 17 10.02 16.75 18.10
C VAL A 17 9.16 15.89 17.18
N PRO A 18 9.06 14.57 17.41
CA PRO A 18 8.21 13.71 16.59
C PRO A 18 6.74 14.09 16.80
N THR A 19 5.98 14.10 15.70
CA THR A 19 4.55 14.42 15.71
C THR A 19 3.79 13.23 15.13
N GLU A 20 2.70 12.85 15.80
CA GLU A 20 1.84 11.78 15.32
C GLU A 20 1.11 12.20 14.04
N SER A 21 1.14 11.34 13.03
CA SER A 21 0.39 11.49 11.79
C SER A 21 -0.40 10.22 11.54
N ARG A 22 -1.67 10.38 11.18
CA ARG A 22 -2.52 9.26 10.74
C ARG A 22 -2.45 9.14 9.23
N ILE A 23 -2.11 7.96 8.75
CA ILE A 23 -2.03 7.66 7.32
C ILE A 23 -2.98 6.50 7.02
N ARG A 24 -3.80 6.68 5.97
CA ARG A 24 -4.66 5.65 5.41
C ARG A 24 -4.08 5.19 4.08
N TYR A 25 -3.79 3.89 3.98
CA TYR A 25 -3.28 3.27 2.78
C TYR A 25 -4.39 2.61 1.99
N GLY A 26 -4.39 2.79 0.67
CA GLY A 26 -5.21 2.01 -0.27
C GLY A 26 -4.36 0.97 -0.98
N LEU A 27 -4.75 -0.30 -0.93
CA LEU A 27 -4.05 -1.41 -1.60
C LEU A 27 -4.56 -1.71 -3.01
N GLY A 28 -5.56 -0.97 -3.48
CA GLY A 28 -6.11 -1.12 -4.82
C GLY A 28 -7.10 -2.29 -4.97
N PRO A 29 -7.49 -2.65 -6.21
CA PRO A 29 -8.47 -3.69 -6.49
C PRO A 29 -8.02 -5.10 -6.09
N ASP A 30 -6.73 -5.40 -6.24
CA ASP A 30 -6.15 -6.73 -6.03
C ASP A 30 -5.68 -6.95 -4.58
N HIS A 31 -6.19 -6.13 -3.65
CA HIS A 31 -5.78 -6.16 -2.24
C HIS A 31 -5.95 -7.53 -1.56
N ALA A 32 -6.87 -8.37 -2.04
CA ALA A 32 -7.13 -9.69 -1.47
C ALA A 32 -5.95 -10.65 -1.68
N ASP A 33 -5.13 -10.42 -2.71
CA ASP A 33 -3.94 -11.24 -3.00
C ASP A 33 -2.70 -10.77 -2.23
N VAL A 34 -2.76 -9.60 -1.57
CA VAL A 34 -1.66 -9.05 -0.79
C VAL A 34 -1.63 -9.72 0.60
N HIS A 35 -0.47 -10.28 0.95
CA HIS A 35 -0.26 -10.98 2.22
C HIS A 35 0.70 -10.27 3.16
N ASP A 36 1.71 -9.59 2.62
CA ASP A 36 2.65 -8.79 3.40
C ASP A 36 2.78 -7.39 2.81
N VAL A 37 2.84 -6.39 3.70
CA VAL A 37 3.21 -5.02 3.34
C VAL A 37 4.27 -4.55 4.30
N ARG A 38 5.42 -4.14 3.76
CA ARG A 38 6.48 -3.46 4.49
C ARG A 38 6.56 -2.02 4.04
N LEU A 39 6.34 -1.10 4.97
CA LEU A 39 6.48 0.34 4.78
C LEU A 39 7.82 0.78 5.32
N VAL A 40 8.60 1.49 4.52
CA VAL A 40 9.88 2.10 4.90
C VAL A 40 9.79 3.60 4.66
N TYR A 41 10.01 4.38 5.71
CA TYR A 41 10.04 5.84 5.65
C TYR A 41 11.50 6.30 5.65
N ALA A 42 11.89 6.97 4.57
CA ALA A 42 13.21 7.57 4.42
C ALA A 42 13.11 9.10 4.45
N LEU A 43 13.99 9.74 5.22
CA LEU A 43 14.18 11.19 5.26
C LEU A 43 15.56 11.50 4.70
N GLU A 44 15.66 12.37 3.70
CA GLU A 44 16.93 12.73 3.06
C GLU A 44 17.75 11.54 2.52
N GLY A 45 17.08 10.41 2.26
CA GLY A 45 17.69 9.17 1.76
C GLY A 45 18.03 8.15 2.85
N ASP A 46 17.89 8.51 4.13
CA ASP A 46 18.13 7.61 5.27
C ASP A 46 16.82 6.99 5.77
N ASP A 47 16.80 5.66 5.92
CA ASP A 47 15.70 4.92 6.53
C ASP A 47 15.59 5.26 8.02
N VAL A 48 14.48 5.91 8.41
CA VAL A 48 14.27 6.32 9.81
C VAL A 48 13.26 5.46 10.56
N GLN A 49 12.30 4.86 9.84
CA GLN A 49 11.26 4.03 10.44
C GLN A 49 10.75 2.99 9.45
N HIS A 50 10.35 1.82 9.96
CA HIS A 50 9.61 0.85 9.17
C HIS A 50 8.47 0.18 9.94
N ALA A 51 7.48 -0.30 9.20
CA ALA A 51 6.36 -1.08 9.72
C ALA A 51 6.02 -2.22 8.76
N THR A 52 5.73 -3.39 9.32
CA THR A 52 5.34 -4.59 8.57
C THR A 52 3.94 -5.00 9.01
N PHE A 53 3.08 -5.26 8.03
CA PHE A 53 1.71 -5.72 8.20
C PHE A 53 1.56 -7.06 7.49
N HIS A 54 0.96 -8.02 8.17
CA HIS A 54 0.75 -9.37 7.64
C HIS A 54 -0.74 -9.75 7.70
N TRP A 55 -1.28 -10.15 6.56
CA TRP A 55 -2.64 -10.64 6.35
C TRP A 55 -2.64 -12.01 5.65
N PRO A 56 -2.62 -13.12 6.41
CA PRO A 56 -2.52 -14.46 5.83
C PRO A 56 -3.75 -14.86 4.99
N GLU A 57 -4.89 -14.20 5.20
CA GLU A 57 -6.17 -14.48 4.53
C GLU A 57 -6.50 -13.43 3.45
N GLY A 58 -5.55 -12.55 3.13
CA GLY A 58 -5.72 -11.41 2.22
C GLY A 58 -5.92 -10.09 2.96
N ALA A 59 -5.32 -9.03 2.43
CA ALA A 59 -5.36 -7.70 3.04
C ALA A 59 -6.74 -7.03 2.84
N PRO A 60 -7.12 -6.06 3.69
CA PRO A 60 -8.28 -5.22 3.43
C PRO A 60 -7.99 -4.22 2.30
N LYS A 61 -9.04 -3.67 1.66
CA LYS A 61 -8.88 -2.64 0.63
C LYS A 61 -8.12 -1.41 1.11
N THR A 62 -8.31 -1.04 2.38
CA THR A 62 -7.62 0.05 3.03
C THR A 62 -7.26 -0.30 4.47
N PHE A 63 -6.16 0.25 4.99
CA PHE A 63 -5.81 0.15 6.40
C PHE A 63 -5.22 1.46 6.93
N ASP A 64 -5.39 1.69 8.23
CA ASP A 64 -4.90 2.89 8.91
C ASP A 64 -3.63 2.57 9.71
N HIS A 65 -2.68 3.50 9.69
CA HIS A 65 -1.43 3.42 10.44
C HIS A 65 -1.14 4.79 11.07
N VAL A 66 -0.79 4.80 12.34
CA VAL A 66 -0.29 6.00 13.02
C VAL A 66 1.22 5.92 13.09
N VAL A 67 1.90 6.95 12.58
CA VAL A 67 3.36 7.08 12.62
C VAL A 67 3.75 8.29 13.45
N SER A 68 4.89 8.21 14.13
CA SER A 68 5.44 9.32 14.90
C SER A 68 6.76 9.74 14.29
N LEU A 69 6.69 10.72 13.39
CA LEU A 69 7.80 11.18 12.58
C LEU A 69 8.02 12.67 12.79
N SER A 70 9.27 13.12 12.62
CA SER A 70 9.60 14.54 12.61
C SER A 70 8.97 15.24 11.40
N ARG A 71 8.91 16.57 11.44
CA ARG A 71 8.51 17.34 10.25
C ARG A 71 9.54 17.17 9.14
N GLY A 72 9.09 16.83 7.93
CA GLY A 72 9.95 16.66 6.78
C GLY A 72 9.22 16.12 5.55
N ARG A 73 9.96 16.09 4.43
CA ARG A 73 9.54 15.45 3.18
C ARG A 73 10.14 14.05 3.14
N TYR A 74 9.28 13.05 3.21
CA TYR A 74 9.63 11.64 3.30
C TYR A 74 9.44 10.94 1.96
N THR A 75 10.32 9.99 1.67
CA THR A 75 10.06 8.93 0.69
C THR A 75 9.49 7.74 1.46
N LEU A 76 8.26 7.36 1.13
CA LEU A 76 7.65 6.11 1.57
C LEU A 76 7.88 5.06 0.47
N ARG A 77 8.61 4.02 0.81
CA ARG A 77 8.71 2.81 0.00
C ARG A 77 7.81 1.74 0.60
N ALA A 78 6.83 1.29 -0.17
CA ALA A 78 5.99 0.15 0.19
C ALA A 78 6.45 -1.08 -0.59
N GLU A 79 6.86 -2.12 0.12
CA GLU A 79 7.17 -3.43 -0.45
C GLU A 79 5.98 -4.35 -0.15
N LEU A 80 5.26 -4.73 -1.19
CA LEU A 80 4.08 -5.57 -1.11
C LEU A 80 4.46 -6.97 -1.61
N ARG A 81 3.94 -7.99 -0.94
CA ARG A 81 4.05 -9.38 -1.37
C ARG A 81 2.66 -9.93 -1.68
N ASP A 82 2.51 -10.43 -2.89
CA ASP A 82 1.33 -11.12 -3.36
C ASP A 82 1.68 -12.48 -3.97
N ALA A 83 0.68 -13.18 -4.54
CA ALA A 83 0.86 -14.49 -5.17
C ALA A 83 1.74 -14.47 -6.44
N THR A 84 1.90 -13.31 -7.09
CA THR A 84 2.71 -13.13 -8.29
C THR A 84 4.16 -12.77 -7.98
N GLY A 85 4.41 -12.19 -6.80
CA GLY A 85 5.75 -11.92 -6.28
C GLY A 85 5.80 -10.67 -5.40
N ASP A 86 7.03 -10.15 -5.25
CA ASP A 86 7.29 -8.92 -4.50
C ASP A 86 7.26 -7.73 -5.46
N HIS A 87 6.53 -6.68 -5.11
CA HIS A 87 6.50 -5.43 -5.86
C HIS A 87 6.69 -4.22 -4.94
N ALA A 88 7.39 -3.20 -5.43
CA ALA A 88 7.74 -2.02 -4.66
C ALA A 88 7.12 -0.76 -5.27
N ILE A 89 6.60 0.11 -4.41
CA ILE A 89 5.94 1.35 -4.79
C ILE A 89 6.51 2.48 -3.94
N ASP A 90 7.03 3.50 -4.61
CA ASP A 90 7.56 4.69 -3.95
C ASP A 90 6.54 5.83 -4.02
N ARG A 91 6.37 6.53 -2.90
CA ARG A 91 5.52 7.71 -2.74
C ARG A 91 6.26 8.79 -1.98
N THR A 92 5.98 10.05 -2.27
CA THR A 92 6.51 11.17 -1.49
C THR A 92 5.42 11.74 -0.60
N LEU A 93 5.75 11.96 0.67
CA LEU A 93 4.83 12.46 1.69
C LEU A 93 5.43 13.68 2.40
N GLU A 94 4.62 14.68 2.69
CA GLU A 94 4.99 15.76 3.60
C GLU A 94 4.33 15.50 4.95
N LEU A 95 5.14 15.34 6.00
CA LEU A 95 4.69 15.03 7.35
C LEU A 95 5.22 16.05 8.36
N PRO A 96 4.55 16.27 9.50
CA PRO A 96 3.17 15.87 9.75
C PRO A 96 2.19 16.67 8.88
N ALA A 97 1.10 16.03 8.48
CA ALA A 97 0.01 16.68 7.75
C ALA A 97 -1.19 16.94 8.67
N GLU A 98 -2.00 17.93 8.32
CA GLU A 98 -3.27 18.15 9.00
C GLU A 98 -4.27 17.05 8.63
N GLY A 99 -4.79 16.34 9.64
CA GLY A 99 -5.78 15.28 9.43
C GLY A 99 -5.18 13.93 9.00
N THR A 100 -5.90 13.19 8.16
CA THR A 100 -5.48 11.87 7.68
C THR A 100 -4.87 11.99 6.29
N VAL A 101 -3.63 11.53 6.12
CA VAL A 101 -2.98 11.44 4.82
C VAL A 101 -3.49 10.19 4.10
N HIS A 102 -3.94 10.33 2.86
CA HIS A 102 -4.34 9.19 2.03
C HIS A 102 -3.23 8.85 1.05
N VAL A 103 -2.82 7.59 1.02
CA VAL A 103 -1.74 7.11 0.17
C VAL A 103 -2.17 5.85 -0.57
N ASP A 104 -2.17 5.92 -1.89
CA ASP A 104 -2.44 4.76 -2.74
C ASP A 104 -1.15 3.98 -2.98
N LEU A 105 -1.14 2.74 -2.50
CA LEU A 105 -0.07 1.73 -2.67
C LEU A 105 -0.38 0.82 -3.86
N PHE A 106 -0.86 1.41 -4.95
CA PHE A 106 -1.04 0.77 -6.23
C PHE A 106 -0.82 1.83 -7.32
N ASP A 107 -0.41 1.40 -8.50
CA ASP A 107 -0.35 2.28 -9.67
C ASP A 107 -1.55 2.02 -10.58
N MET A 108 -2.37 3.05 -10.81
CA MET A 108 -3.45 2.96 -11.81
C MET A 108 -2.90 2.74 -13.23
N ALA A 109 -1.66 3.17 -13.50
CA ALA A 109 -0.98 2.88 -14.76
C ALA A 109 -0.69 1.37 -14.95
N TYR A 110 -0.57 0.60 -13.87
CA TYR A 110 -0.41 -0.86 -13.92
C TYR A 110 -1.77 -1.59 -13.98
N ALA A 111 -2.78 -1.07 -13.28
CA ALA A 111 -4.16 -1.58 -13.34
C ALA A 111 -4.79 -1.49 -14.74
N ALA A 112 -4.32 -0.57 -15.59
CA ALA A 112 -4.76 -0.46 -16.99
C ALA A 112 -4.04 -1.44 -17.95
N VAL A 113 -2.91 -2.05 -17.52
CA VAL A 113 -2.06 -2.91 -18.35
C VAL A 113 -2.30 -4.40 -18.09
N LEU A 114 -2.93 -4.77 -16.97
CA LEU A 114 -3.42 -6.14 -16.79
C LEU A 114 -4.54 -6.41 -17.82
N PRO A 115 -4.37 -7.36 -18.75
CA PRO A 115 -5.48 -7.78 -19.58
C PRO A 115 -6.54 -8.37 -18.67
N SER A 116 -7.74 -7.81 -18.75
CA SER A 116 -8.96 -8.31 -18.12
C SER A 116 -9.24 -9.74 -18.59
N GLN A 117 -8.60 -10.72 -17.97
CA GLN A 117 -8.85 -12.14 -18.13
C GLN A 117 -10.16 -12.49 -17.42
N SER A 118 -11.30 -12.00 -17.93
CA SER A 118 -12.65 -12.53 -17.67
C SER A 118 -13.73 -11.75 -18.44
N ARG A 119 -13.78 -11.88 -19.79
CA ARG A 119 -15.06 -11.75 -20.54
C ARG A 119 -14.98 -12.31 -21.98
N ARG A 120 -14.94 -13.63 -22.13
CA ARG A 120 -15.33 -14.41 -23.33
C ARG A 120 -15.60 -15.84 -22.84
N ASP A 121 -16.72 -16.52 -23.08
CA ASP A 121 -17.83 -16.30 -23.98
C ASP A 121 -19.12 -16.82 -23.33
N GLY A 122 -20.07 -15.94 -23.05
CA GLY A 122 -21.46 -16.34 -22.99
C GLY A 122 -21.95 -16.47 -24.42
N VAL A 123 -21.91 -17.68 -24.99
CA VAL A 123 -22.48 -17.95 -26.32
C VAL A 123 -23.99 -17.79 -26.24
N PRO A 124 -24.62 -16.89 -27.01
CA PRO A 124 -26.07 -16.87 -27.12
C PRO A 124 -26.54 -18.09 -27.92
N HIS A 125 -27.49 -18.84 -27.36
CA HIS A 125 -28.25 -19.85 -28.07
C HIS A 125 -29.02 -19.20 -29.24
N PRO A 126 -28.82 -19.62 -30.50
CA PRO A 126 -29.72 -19.23 -31.57
C PRO A 126 -30.95 -20.13 -31.51
N GLY A 127 -31.95 -19.68 -30.76
CA GLY A 127 -33.34 -20.01 -31.00
C GLY A 127 -33.89 -19.09 -32.07
N GLU A 128 -33.66 -19.40 -33.34
CA GLU A 128 -34.53 -18.96 -34.43
C GLU A 128 -35.06 -20.21 -35.11
N ALA A 129 -36.31 -20.49 -34.77
CA ALA A 129 -37.15 -21.44 -35.47
C ALA A 129 -37.72 -20.79 -36.73
N GLN A 130 -38.09 -21.68 -37.67
CA GLN A 130 -39.10 -21.57 -38.73
C GLN A 130 -38.57 -21.31 -40.14
N PRO A 131 -39.28 -21.81 -41.17
CA PRO A 131 -40.01 -23.08 -41.29
C PRO A 131 -39.40 -24.02 -42.35
#